data_AF-A0A182UC42-F1
#
_entry.id   AF-A0A182UC42-F1
#
_cell.length_a   1.000
_cell.length_b   1.000
_cell.length_c   1.000
_cell.angle_alpha   90.00
_cell.angle_beta   90.00
_cell.angle_gamma   90.00
#
_symmetry.space_group_name_H-M   'P 1'
#
loop_
_entity.id
_entity.type
_entity.pdbx_description
1 polymer ?
#
loop_
_entity_poly.entity_id
_entity_poly.type
_entity_poly.pdbx_seq_one_letter_code
_entity_poly.pdbx_strand_id
1 'polypeptide(L)'
;MSASAGGLGGAASALLKSPQTALQLLLEEINFQRTKEMRQLLKDDGGFVVLQGTTYWTDLFVRHFLFQSEPEHSIDCDDLLFFVRKKHIKGSSRAMPRYETEIEVFRKDSRKLPIGDPDVDWEETVYLNLVIHQFNYTLTLAICTRTSPKELQVLRRHSQKVYASPSRRKMDTKGDSEEITYPHICFMVDNFDEVFHDILVRDGEMVCVELVATDRDGSVQGVIFLGSIRYDALKKVYDAR
;
A
#
# COMPACT_ATOMS: atom_id res chain seq x y z
N MET A 1 39.28 51.21 -33.05
CA MET A 1 38.95 51.83 -31.76
C MET A 1 37.62 51.25 -31.30
N SER A 2 37.67 50.29 -30.38
CA SER A 2 36.94 50.24 -29.08
C SER A 2 35.40 50.34 -29.18
N ALA A 3 34.59 49.46 -28.58
CA ALA A 3 34.80 48.70 -27.36
C ALA A 3 33.92 47.44 -27.29
N SER A 4 34.40 46.49 -26.50
CA SER A 4 33.79 45.25 -26.01
C SER A 4 32.85 45.48 -24.82
N ALA A 5 31.83 44.62 -24.67
CA ALA A 5 31.37 43.95 -23.45
C ALA A 5 30.01 43.30 -23.80
N GLY A 6 29.76 42.00 -23.65
CA GLY A 6 29.99 41.18 -22.47
C GLY A 6 28.65 41.02 -21.74
N GLY A 7 28.01 39.85 -21.82
CA GLY A 7 26.72 39.63 -21.17
C GLY A 7 26.07 38.29 -21.46
N LEU A 8 26.76 37.19 -21.15
CA LEU A 8 26.12 35.90 -20.88
C LEU A 8 25.20 36.09 -19.65
N GLY A 9 23.89 36.09 -19.88
CA GLY A 9 22.88 36.13 -18.83
C GLY A 9 21.92 34.96 -19.04
N GLY A 10 22.07 33.92 -18.23
CA GLY A 10 21.42 32.63 -18.38
C GLY A 10 19.91 32.75 -18.55
N ALA A 11 19.41 32.03 -19.55
CA ALA A 11 18.03 31.58 -19.54
C ALA A 11 17.85 30.79 -18.23
N ALA A 12 17.24 31.43 -17.24
CA ALA A 12 16.66 30.75 -16.11
C ALA A 12 15.59 29.83 -16.71
N SER A 13 15.99 28.59 -17.01
CA SER A 13 15.08 27.47 -17.10
C SER A 13 14.45 27.37 -15.72
N ALA A 14 13.39 28.14 -15.50
CA ALA A 14 12.35 27.72 -14.60
C ALA A 14 11.88 26.38 -15.15
N LEU A 15 12.50 25.29 -14.66
CA LEU A 15 11.90 23.98 -14.76
C LEU A 15 10.50 24.18 -14.21
N LEU A 16 9.52 24.19 -15.10
CA LEU A 16 8.13 23.95 -14.77
C LEU A 16 8.15 22.61 -14.02
N LYS A 17 8.22 22.66 -12.69
CA LYS A 17 7.92 21.49 -11.87
C LYS A 17 6.54 21.07 -12.34
N SER A 18 6.44 19.85 -12.84
CA SER A 18 5.14 19.24 -13.11
C SER A 18 4.26 19.49 -11.88
N PRO A 19 2.96 19.79 -12.07
CA PRO A 19 2.06 19.94 -10.94
C PRO A 19 2.21 18.73 -10.02
N GLN A 20 2.41 18.98 -8.73
CA GLN A 20 2.57 17.91 -7.75
C GLN A 20 1.33 17.02 -7.78
N THR A 21 1.55 15.71 -7.83
CA THR A 21 0.45 14.75 -7.84
C THR A 21 -0.24 14.72 -6.47
N ALA A 22 -1.50 14.28 -6.44
CA ALA A 22 -2.28 14.09 -5.22
C ALA A 22 -1.52 13.23 -4.19
N LEU A 23 -0.92 12.13 -4.66
CA LEU A 23 -0.09 11.25 -3.83
C LEU A 23 1.16 11.96 -3.31
N GLN A 24 1.85 12.74 -4.13
CA GLN A 24 3.04 13.47 -3.71
C GLN A 24 2.71 14.47 -2.59
N LEU A 25 1.62 15.23 -2.73
CA LEU A 25 1.14 16.15 -1.70
C LEU A 25 0.82 15.42 -0.38
N LEU A 26 0.10 14.30 -0.46
CA LEU A 26 -0.21 13.47 0.70
C LEU A 26 1.06 12.98 1.40
N LEU A 27 2.03 12.44 0.65
CA LEU A 27 3.30 11.96 1.20
C LEU A 27 4.15 13.08 1.82
N GLU A 28 4.18 14.27 1.22
CA GLU A 28 4.87 15.44 1.77
C GLU A 28 4.26 15.88 3.11
N GLU A 29 2.93 15.91 3.20
CA GLU A 29 2.21 16.25 4.44
C GLU A 29 2.41 15.20 5.55
N ILE A 30 2.35 13.91 5.20
CA ILE A 30 2.67 12.81 6.13
C ILE A 30 4.09 12.95 6.66
N ASN A 31 5.07 13.17 5.78
CA ASN A 31 6.47 13.31 6.17
C ASN A 31 6.71 14.54 7.05
N PHE A 32 6.03 15.66 6.75
CA PHE A 32 6.08 16.86 7.56
C PHE A 32 5.59 16.59 8.98
N GLN A 33 4.43 15.94 9.13
CA GLN A 33 3.86 15.63 10.44
C GLN A 33 4.75 14.66 11.22
N ARG A 34 5.24 13.59 10.59
CA ARG A 34 6.17 12.64 11.22
C ARG A 34 7.45 13.29 11.71
N THR A 35 8.02 14.18 10.88
CA THR A 35 9.23 14.91 11.25
C THR A 35 8.97 15.85 12.43
N LYS A 36 7.80 16.49 12.48
CA LYS A 36 7.38 17.36 13.58
C LYS A 36 7.21 16.57 14.88
N GLU A 37 6.49 15.45 14.84
CA GLU A 37 6.27 14.56 15.99
C GLU A 37 7.60 13.99 16.51
N MET A 38 8.49 13.53 15.63
CA MET A 38 9.79 13.00 16.03
C MET A 38 10.68 14.07 16.70
N ARG A 39 10.65 15.32 16.21
CA ARG A 39 11.35 16.44 16.86
C ARG A 39 10.75 16.81 18.21
N GLN A 40 9.45 16.62 18.41
CA GLN A 40 8.79 16.87 19.69
C GLN A 40 9.14 15.78 20.70
N LEU A 41 9.11 14.51 20.31
CA LEU A 41 9.52 13.38 21.16
C LEU A 41 10.95 13.52 21.67
N LEU A 42 11.87 14.00 20.83
CA LEU A 42 13.26 14.23 21.23
C LEU A 42 13.46 15.44 22.16
N LYS A 43 12.47 16.32 22.29
CA LYS A 43 12.53 17.51 23.15
C LYS A 43 11.83 17.32 24.50
N ASP A 44 10.92 16.36 24.59
CA ASP A 44 10.08 16.17 25.77
C ASP A 44 10.64 15.05 26.66
N ASP A 45 11.54 15.41 27.59
CA ASP A 45 12.03 14.53 28.67
C ASP A 45 10.95 14.30 29.76
N GLY A 46 9.77 14.91 29.57
CA GLY A 46 8.71 15.08 30.56
C GLY A 46 7.42 14.31 30.26
N GLY A 47 7.47 13.07 29.78
CA GLY A 47 6.42 12.03 29.94
C GLY A 47 4.94 12.34 29.59
N PHE A 48 4.59 13.50 29.02
CA PHE A 48 3.22 13.91 28.76
C PHE A 48 2.93 13.89 27.26
N VAL A 49 2.08 12.96 26.82
CA VAL A 49 1.70 12.84 25.41
C VAL A 49 0.62 13.87 25.09
N VAL A 50 0.99 14.90 24.33
CA VAL A 50 0.02 15.89 23.83
C VAL A 50 -0.87 15.22 22.76
N LEU A 51 -2.17 15.11 23.05
CA LEU A 51 -3.24 14.59 22.17
C LEU A 51 -3.46 15.39 20.86
N GLN A 52 -2.62 16.36 20.51
CA GLN A 52 -2.76 17.21 19.32
C GLN A 52 -2.49 16.47 17.99
N GLY A 53 -1.90 15.28 18.01
CA GLY A 53 -1.61 14.51 16.79
C GLY A 53 -2.87 14.09 16.04
N THR A 54 -3.93 13.70 16.77
CA THR A 54 -5.13 13.08 16.19
C THR A 54 -5.90 14.01 15.26
N THR A 55 -5.96 15.32 15.56
CA THR A 55 -6.69 16.29 14.75
C THR A 55 -6.03 16.53 13.40
N TYR A 56 -4.68 16.46 13.33
CA TYR A 56 -3.98 16.63 12.06
C TYR A 56 -4.24 15.45 11.12
N TRP A 57 -4.14 14.23 11.63
CA TRP A 57 -4.42 13.01 10.85
C TRP A 57 -5.89 12.97 10.39
N THR A 58 -6.83 13.42 11.22
CA THR A 58 -8.24 13.58 10.84
C THR A 58 -8.41 14.57 9.69
N ASP A 59 -7.83 15.76 9.79
CA ASP A 59 -7.90 16.79 8.76
C ASP A 59 -7.25 16.33 7.44
N LEU A 60 -6.08 15.68 7.54
CA LEU A 60 -5.39 15.06 6.41
C LEU A 60 -6.29 14.04 5.71
N PHE A 61 -6.94 13.16 6.47
CA PHE A 61 -7.84 12.16 5.91
C PHE A 61 -9.00 12.80 5.16
N VAL A 62 -9.65 13.78 5.78
CA VAL A 62 -10.79 14.49 5.21
C VAL A 62 -10.41 15.20 3.90
N ARG A 63 -9.25 15.88 3.85
CA ARG A 63 -8.79 16.57 2.64
C ARG A 63 -8.47 15.62 1.49
N HIS A 64 -7.75 14.53 1.77
CA HIS A 64 -7.22 13.64 0.72
C HIS A 64 -8.13 12.47 0.35
N PHE A 65 -9.07 12.05 1.18
CA PHE A 65 -9.95 10.90 0.85
C PHE A 65 -11.42 11.31 0.70
N LEU A 66 -11.91 12.30 1.46
CA LEU A 66 -13.29 12.78 1.34
C LEU A 66 -13.44 13.89 0.30
N PHE A 67 -12.58 14.91 0.33
CA PHE A 67 -12.72 16.10 -0.52
C PHE A 67 -11.85 16.10 -1.78
N GLN A 68 -11.04 15.05 -2.01
CA GLN A 68 -10.36 14.89 -3.28
C GLN A 68 -11.41 14.72 -4.39
N SER A 69 -11.54 15.76 -5.20
CA SER A 69 -12.34 15.81 -6.42
C SER A 69 -11.53 15.12 -7.52
N GLU A 70 -11.65 13.80 -7.60
CA GLU A 70 -11.14 13.05 -8.74
C GLU A 70 -11.96 13.43 -9.98
N PRO A 71 -11.32 13.59 -11.16
CA PRO A 71 -12.06 13.85 -12.39
C PRO A 71 -13.10 12.75 -12.63
N GLU A 72 -14.33 13.15 -12.95
CA GLU A 72 -15.61 12.41 -12.91
C GLU A 72 -15.71 11.12 -13.78
N HIS A 73 -14.60 10.49 -14.19
CA HIS A 73 -14.57 9.41 -15.18
C HIS A 73 -13.62 8.24 -14.88
N SER A 74 -13.42 7.86 -13.62
CA SER A 74 -12.87 6.54 -13.27
C SER A 74 -13.95 5.68 -12.64
N ILE A 75 -14.62 4.89 -13.48
CA ILE A 75 -15.63 3.89 -13.10
C ILE A 75 -15.06 2.83 -12.11
N ASP A 76 -13.73 2.77 -11.97
CA ASP A 76 -12.97 1.86 -11.11
C ASP A 76 -12.56 2.44 -9.73
N CYS A 77 -13.01 3.65 -9.37
CA CYS A 77 -12.67 4.18 -8.04
C CYS A 77 -13.53 3.54 -6.96
N ASP A 78 -12.90 2.72 -6.13
CA ASP A 78 -13.48 2.17 -4.90
C ASP A 78 -13.95 3.32 -3.98
N ASP A 79 -15.23 3.30 -3.60
CA ASP A 79 -15.88 4.28 -2.74
C ASP A 79 -15.83 3.89 -1.25
N LEU A 80 -15.26 2.72 -0.95
CA LEU A 80 -15.08 2.24 0.41
C LEU A 80 -13.95 3.00 1.10
N LEU A 81 -14.19 3.34 2.36
CA LEU A 81 -13.23 3.95 3.28
C LEU A 81 -13.07 3.04 4.49
N PHE A 82 -11.83 2.82 4.89
CA PHE A 82 -11.46 1.89 5.95
C PHE A 82 -11.06 2.64 7.21
N PHE A 83 -11.74 2.43 8.33
CA PHE A 83 -11.45 3.10 9.59
C PHE A 83 -10.89 2.09 10.59
N VAL A 84 -9.70 2.38 11.10
CA VAL A 84 -8.99 1.51 12.03
C VAL A 84 -9.32 1.91 13.47
N ARG A 85 -9.82 0.98 14.27
CA ARG A 85 -10.08 1.15 15.70
C ARG A 85 -9.20 0.22 16.51
N LYS A 86 -8.61 0.73 17.61
CA LYS A 86 -7.83 -0.08 18.55
C LYS A 86 -8.68 -0.32 19.81
N LYS A 87 -9.33 -1.49 19.89
CA LYS A 87 -10.08 -1.89 21.09
C LYS A 87 -9.13 -2.51 22.11
N HIS A 88 -9.15 -2.00 23.34
CA HIS A 88 -8.38 -2.60 24.42
C HIS A 88 -8.98 -3.96 24.81
N ILE A 89 -8.17 -5.03 24.78
CA ILE A 89 -8.61 -6.37 25.17
C ILE A 89 -8.78 -6.40 26.69
N LYS A 90 -10.04 -6.46 27.14
CA LYS A 90 -10.38 -6.54 28.57
C LYS A 90 -9.74 -7.79 29.17
N GLY A 91 -8.84 -7.62 30.14
CA GLY A 91 -8.11 -8.70 30.80
C GLY A 91 -6.62 -8.80 30.47
N SER A 92 -6.09 -7.97 29.56
CA SER A 92 -4.62 -7.90 29.36
C SER A 92 -3.92 -7.25 30.57
N SER A 93 -2.71 -7.72 30.88
CA SER A 93 -1.88 -7.17 31.95
C SER A 93 -1.67 -5.66 31.78
N ARG A 94 -1.77 -4.88 32.87
CA ARG A 94 -1.45 -3.43 32.86
C ARG A 94 -0.02 -3.12 32.42
N ALA A 95 0.89 -4.09 32.53
CA ALA A 95 2.27 -3.97 32.07
C ALA A 95 2.46 -4.24 30.57
N MET A 96 1.48 -4.88 29.91
CA MET A 96 1.52 -5.20 28.48
C MET A 96 0.10 -5.24 27.91
N PRO A 97 -0.55 -4.07 27.75
CA PRO A 97 -1.90 -3.99 27.20
C PRO A 97 -1.93 -4.57 25.79
N ARG A 98 -2.89 -5.47 25.53
CA ARG A 98 -3.12 -6.01 24.19
C ARG A 98 -4.31 -5.27 23.57
N TYR A 99 -4.14 -4.88 22.32
CA TYR A 99 -5.19 -4.24 21.54
C TYR A 99 -5.64 -5.19 20.44
N GLU A 100 -6.95 -5.26 20.24
CA GLU A 100 -7.58 -5.87 19.09
C GLU A 100 -7.84 -4.77 18.07
N THR A 101 -7.31 -4.95 16.86
CA THR A 101 -7.56 -3.99 15.79
C THR A 101 -8.82 -4.39 15.05
N GLU A 102 -9.76 -3.47 14.96
CA GLU A 102 -11.01 -3.63 14.23
C GLU A 102 -11.02 -2.66 13.04
N ILE A 103 -11.61 -3.09 11.94
CA ILE A 103 -11.76 -2.27 10.74
C ILE A 103 -13.24 -2.09 10.46
N GLU A 104 -13.67 -0.83 10.45
CA GLU A 104 -14.99 -0.44 9.98
C GLU A 104 -14.89 0.04 8.54
N VAL A 105 -15.83 -0.38 7.70
CA VAL A 105 -15.86 0.01 6.28
C VAL A 105 -17.12 0.82 6.03
N PHE A 106 -16.96 2.01 5.46
CA PHE A 106 -18.07 2.88 5.09
C PHE A 106 -17.88 3.38 3.67
N ARG A 107 -18.98 3.60 2.95
CA ARG A 107 -18.93 4.35 1.69
C ARG A 107 -18.62 5.82 1.95
N LYS A 108 -17.91 6.44 1.01
CA LYS A 108 -17.52 7.86 1.02
C LYS A 108 -18.70 8.82 1.20
N ASP A 109 -19.88 8.47 0.71
CA ASP A 109 -21.12 9.26 0.80
C ASP A 109 -21.96 8.98 2.06
N SER A 110 -21.50 8.08 2.93
CA SER A 110 -22.22 7.69 4.13
C SER A 110 -22.40 8.87 5.09
N ARG A 111 -23.61 9.03 5.62
CA ARG A 111 -23.90 10.01 6.69
C ARG A 111 -23.40 9.57 8.07
N LYS A 112 -22.88 8.34 8.19
CA LYS A 112 -22.45 7.72 9.45
C LYS A 112 -20.93 7.62 9.58
N LEU A 113 -20.18 8.38 8.78
CA LEU A 113 -18.72 8.37 8.85
C LEU A 113 -18.28 8.80 10.27
N PRO A 114 -17.37 8.06 10.91
CA PRO A 114 -16.94 8.34 12.28
C PRO A 114 -15.93 9.50 12.34
N ILE A 115 -16.19 10.61 11.63
CA ILE A 115 -15.27 11.75 11.53
C ILE A 115 -15.14 12.46 12.89
N GLY A 116 -13.91 12.59 13.37
CA GLY A 116 -13.62 13.18 14.69
C GLY A 116 -13.92 12.26 15.88
N ASP A 117 -14.23 10.97 15.64
CA ASP A 117 -14.33 9.99 16.70
C ASP A 117 -12.94 9.76 17.34
N PRO A 118 -12.79 9.96 18.67
CA PRO A 118 -11.50 9.80 19.36
C PRO A 118 -11.03 8.34 19.48
N ASP A 119 -11.93 7.36 19.30
CA ASP A 119 -11.58 5.93 19.36
C ASP A 119 -11.03 5.41 18.02
N VAL A 120 -11.12 6.22 16.96
CA VAL A 120 -10.52 5.93 15.64
C VAL A 120 -9.05 6.30 15.67
N ASP A 121 -8.21 5.36 15.26
CA ASP A 121 -6.81 5.61 14.98
C ASP A 121 -6.69 6.25 13.59
N TRP A 122 -6.72 7.58 13.57
CA TRP A 122 -6.68 8.37 12.34
C TRP A 122 -5.37 8.22 11.56
N GLU A 123 -4.27 7.96 12.25
CA GLU A 123 -2.97 7.74 11.62
C GLU A 123 -2.97 6.41 10.84
N GLU A 124 -3.34 5.31 11.51
CA GLU A 124 -3.48 4.00 10.86
C GLU A 124 -4.54 4.01 9.76
N THR A 125 -5.64 4.74 9.98
CA THR A 125 -6.69 4.97 8.98
C THR A 125 -6.13 5.65 7.73
N VAL A 126 -5.34 6.72 7.86
CA VAL A 126 -4.70 7.37 6.71
C VAL A 126 -3.78 6.39 5.97
N TYR A 127 -2.97 5.61 6.68
CA TYR A 127 -2.06 4.66 6.03
C TYR A 127 -2.78 3.55 5.28
N LEU A 128 -3.82 2.97 5.88
CA LEU A 128 -4.58 1.91 5.24
C LEU A 128 -5.24 2.41 3.95
N ASN A 129 -5.90 3.57 3.99
CA ASN A 129 -6.54 4.15 2.80
C ASN A 129 -5.51 4.63 1.77
N LEU A 130 -4.33 5.07 2.19
CA LEU A 130 -3.23 5.39 1.28
C LEU A 130 -2.80 4.15 0.50
N VAL A 131 -2.56 3.03 1.18
CA VAL A 131 -2.14 1.76 0.55
C VAL A 131 -3.23 1.25 -0.40
N ILE A 132 -4.50 1.27 0.01
CA ILE A 132 -5.59 0.71 -0.79
C ILE A 132 -5.90 1.58 -2.01
N HIS A 133 -5.99 2.91 -1.86
CA HIS A 133 -6.53 3.76 -2.90
C HIS A 133 -5.47 4.43 -3.77
N GLN A 134 -4.28 4.72 -3.27
CA GLN A 134 -3.31 5.55 -4.00
C GLN A 134 -2.37 4.73 -4.91
N PHE A 135 -2.40 3.40 -4.83
CA PHE A 135 -1.55 2.52 -5.62
C PHE A 135 -2.35 1.50 -6.44
N ASN A 136 -1.85 1.25 -7.65
CA ASN A 136 -2.20 0.10 -8.46
C ASN A 136 -1.19 -1.02 -8.21
N TYR A 137 -1.67 -2.24 -7.98
CA TYR A 137 -0.81 -3.39 -7.74
C TYR A 137 -0.85 -4.35 -8.92
N THR A 138 0.33 -4.77 -9.38
CA THR A 138 0.48 -5.79 -10.43
C THR A 138 1.25 -6.97 -9.88
N LEU A 139 0.60 -8.12 -9.82
CA LEU A 139 1.21 -9.39 -9.49
C LEU A 139 1.70 -10.06 -10.77
N THR A 140 2.96 -10.45 -10.77
CA THR A 140 3.60 -11.16 -11.87
C THR A 140 4.08 -12.51 -11.41
N LEU A 141 3.62 -13.56 -12.07
CA LEU A 141 4.13 -14.92 -11.92
C LEU A 141 4.95 -15.28 -13.16
N ALA A 142 6.15 -15.80 -12.95
CA ALA A 142 7.04 -16.24 -14.01
C ALA A 142 7.57 -17.64 -13.74
N ILE A 143 7.54 -18.50 -14.75
CA ILE A 143 8.27 -19.77 -14.73
C ILE A 143 9.65 -19.50 -15.28
N CYS A 144 10.67 -19.81 -14.47
CA CYS A 144 12.06 -19.63 -14.83
C CYS A 144 12.77 -20.99 -14.84
N THR A 145 13.71 -21.16 -15.76
CA THR A 145 14.71 -22.23 -15.71
C THR A 145 16.08 -21.64 -15.41
N ARG A 146 16.87 -22.37 -14.66
CA ARG A 146 18.23 -21.93 -14.29
C ARG A 146 19.22 -22.42 -15.33
N THR A 147 19.66 -21.52 -16.20
CA THR A 147 20.67 -21.81 -17.24
C THR A 147 22.09 -21.75 -16.67
N SER A 148 22.31 -20.95 -15.64
CA SER A 148 23.59 -20.88 -14.92
C SER A 148 23.38 -20.49 -13.44
N PRO A 149 24.39 -20.54 -12.57
CA PRO A 149 24.25 -20.13 -11.16
C PRO A 149 23.79 -18.67 -10.98
N LYS A 150 23.99 -17.81 -11.99
CA LYS A 150 23.65 -16.38 -11.95
C LYS A 150 22.59 -15.97 -12.98
N GLU A 151 22.22 -16.86 -13.89
CA GLU A 151 21.26 -16.55 -14.96
C GLU A 151 20.03 -17.42 -14.83
N LEU A 152 18.90 -16.72 -14.82
CA LEU A 152 17.57 -17.31 -14.89
C LEU A 152 16.97 -16.91 -16.24
N GLN A 153 16.53 -17.90 -16.99
CA GLN A 153 15.78 -17.68 -18.21
C GLN A 153 14.29 -17.76 -17.89
N VAL A 154 13.56 -16.69 -18.19
CA VAL A 154 12.09 -16.67 -18.08
C VAL A 154 11.52 -17.46 -19.26
N LEU A 155 10.81 -18.55 -18.94
CA LEU A 155 10.13 -19.40 -19.92
C LEU A 155 8.73 -18.88 -20.22
N ARG A 156 7.99 -18.50 -19.17
CA ARG A 156 6.64 -17.92 -19.25
C ARG A 156 6.47 -16.87 -18.18
N ARG A 157 5.64 -15.88 -18.46
CA ARG A 157 5.29 -14.83 -17.51
C ARG A 157 3.85 -14.42 -17.72
N HIS A 158 3.12 -14.31 -16.61
CA HIS A 158 1.76 -13.81 -16.58
C HIS A 158 1.69 -12.68 -15.54
N SER A 159 1.06 -11.57 -15.90
CA SER A 159 0.91 -10.40 -15.04
C SER A 159 -0.56 -10.04 -14.92
N GLN A 160 -1.03 -9.85 -13.69
CA GLN A 160 -2.42 -9.53 -13.39
C GLN A 160 -2.49 -8.36 -12.40
N LYS A 161 -3.47 -7.47 -12.61
CA LYS A 161 -3.82 -6.45 -11.62
C LYS A 161 -4.48 -7.11 -10.41
N VAL A 162 -3.96 -6.82 -9.22
CA VAL A 162 -4.49 -7.29 -7.94
C VAL A 162 -4.84 -6.08 -7.07
N TYR A 163 -5.64 -6.31 -6.03
CA TYR A 163 -6.08 -5.25 -5.11
C TYR A 163 -5.58 -5.55 -3.70
N ALA A 164 -5.14 -4.50 -3.02
CA ALA A 164 -4.80 -4.57 -1.60
C ALA A 164 -6.08 -4.75 -0.79
N SER A 165 -6.09 -5.72 0.13
CA SER A 165 -7.18 -5.91 1.08
C SER A 165 -6.65 -6.04 2.50
N PRO A 166 -7.27 -5.40 3.51
CA PRO A 166 -6.96 -5.65 4.92
C PRO A 166 -7.55 -6.97 5.43
N SER A 167 -8.29 -7.68 4.58
CA SER A 167 -8.91 -8.96 4.87
C SER A 167 -8.35 -10.07 3.99
N ARG A 168 -8.54 -11.30 4.45
CA ARG A 168 -8.20 -12.51 3.74
C ARG A 168 -9.43 -13.40 3.62
N ARG A 169 -9.66 -13.92 2.43
CA ARG A 169 -10.53 -15.07 2.19
C ARG A 169 -9.69 -16.29 1.80
N LYS A 170 -10.23 -17.47 2.07
CA LYS A 170 -9.62 -18.72 1.59
C LYS A 170 -9.80 -18.85 0.08
N MET A 171 -8.73 -19.24 -0.62
CA MET A 171 -8.74 -19.45 -2.07
C MET A 171 -9.28 -20.84 -2.46
N ASP A 172 -9.27 -21.81 -1.54
CA ASP A 172 -9.63 -23.21 -1.78
C ASP A 172 -11.13 -23.52 -1.61
N THR A 173 -11.90 -22.58 -1.05
CA THR A 173 -13.32 -22.75 -0.76
C THR A 173 -14.13 -21.58 -1.33
N LYS A 174 -15.14 -21.90 -2.13
CA LYS A 174 -16.12 -20.93 -2.64
C LYS A 174 -17.12 -20.58 -1.52
N GLY A 175 -16.66 -19.86 -0.48
CA GLY A 175 -17.49 -19.53 0.69
C GLY A 175 -16.88 -18.53 1.69
N ASP A 176 -17.43 -17.31 1.67
CA ASP A 176 -17.83 -16.30 2.68
C ASP A 176 -17.11 -16.05 4.03
N SER A 177 -16.04 -16.75 4.43
CA SER A 177 -15.32 -16.33 5.65
C SER A 177 -14.21 -15.32 5.30
N GLU A 178 -14.56 -14.04 5.27
CA GLU A 178 -13.60 -12.94 5.21
C GLU A 178 -13.07 -12.67 6.64
N GLU A 179 -11.80 -12.94 6.86
CA GLU A 179 -11.11 -12.68 8.13
C GLU A 179 -10.31 -11.39 8.02
N ILE A 180 -10.49 -10.47 8.96
CA ILE A 180 -9.64 -9.26 9.04
C ILE A 180 -8.24 -9.68 9.48
N THR A 181 -7.24 -9.40 8.65
CA THR A 181 -5.83 -9.77 8.90
C THR A 181 -4.93 -8.58 9.22
N TYR A 182 -5.49 -7.36 9.24
CA TYR A 182 -4.74 -6.14 9.54
C TYR A 182 -3.96 -6.28 10.86
N PRO A 183 -2.66 -5.93 10.89
CA PRO A 183 -1.92 -5.06 9.96
C PRO A 183 -1.39 -5.75 8.68
N HIS A 184 -1.68 -7.03 8.46
CA HIS A 184 -1.27 -7.72 7.23
C HIS A 184 -2.22 -7.41 6.08
N ILE A 185 -1.67 -6.80 5.02
CA ILE A 185 -2.36 -6.53 3.76
C ILE A 185 -2.20 -7.73 2.82
N CYS A 186 -3.32 -8.22 2.30
CA CYS A 186 -3.39 -9.35 1.40
C CYS A 186 -3.62 -8.90 -0.05
N PHE A 187 -3.02 -9.61 -1.00
CA PHE A 187 -3.19 -9.41 -2.44
C PHE A 187 -3.71 -10.71 -3.04
N MET A 188 -5.03 -10.82 -3.13
CA MET A 188 -5.69 -12.08 -3.50
C MET A 188 -5.91 -12.17 -5.00
N VAL A 189 -5.83 -13.39 -5.53
CA VAL A 189 -6.20 -13.73 -6.90
C VAL A 189 -7.36 -14.71 -6.87
N ASP A 190 -8.54 -14.25 -7.22
CA ASP A 190 -9.76 -15.07 -7.12
C ASP A 190 -9.95 -15.99 -8.30
N ASN A 191 -9.41 -15.60 -9.44
CA ASN A 191 -9.54 -16.33 -10.69
C ASN A 191 -8.24 -17.05 -11.06
N PHE A 192 -7.57 -17.62 -10.07
CA PHE A 192 -6.26 -18.26 -10.26
C PHE A 192 -6.32 -19.32 -11.37
N ASP A 193 -7.37 -20.15 -11.35
CA ASP A 193 -7.55 -21.24 -12.31
C ASP A 193 -7.72 -20.75 -13.76
N GLU A 194 -8.25 -19.54 -13.98
CA GLU A 194 -8.37 -18.97 -15.34
C GLU A 194 -7.11 -18.19 -15.73
N VAL A 195 -6.56 -17.41 -14.81
CA VAL A 195 -5.46 -16.47 -15.06
C VAL A 195 -4.14 -17.22 -15.24
N PHE A 196 -3.93 -18.28 -14.46
CA PHE A 196 -2.65 -18.98 -14.36
C PHE A 196 -2.76 -20.47 -14.74
N HIS A 197 -3.77 -20.84 -15.55
CA HIS A 197 -3.96 -22.20 -16.04
C HIS A 197 -2.74 -22.78 -16.78
N ASP A 198 -1.91 -21.92 -17.36
CA ASP A 198 -0.73 -22.29 -18.14
C ASP A 198 0.57 -22.33 -17.31
N ILE A 199 0.49 -22.00 -16.01
CA ILE A 199 1.60 -22.06 -15.06
C ILE A 199 1.75 -23.51 -14.56
N LEU A 200 2.42 -24.32 -15.37
CA LEU A 200 2.83 -25.68 -15.03
C LEU A 200 4.33 -25.75 -14.84
N VAL A 201 4.76 -26.08 -13.62
CA VAL A 201 6.17 -26.16 -13.23
C VAL A 201 6.69 -27.59 -13.46
N ARG A 202 7.81 -27.70 -14.18
CA ARG A 202 8.50 -28.97 -14.46
C ARG A 202 9.76 -29.13 -13.62
N ASP A 203 10.34 -30.32 -13.70
CA ASP A 203 11.61 -30.60 -13.05
C ASP A 203 12.71 -29.65 -13.56
N GLY A 204 13.53 -29.13 -12.63
CA GLY A 204 14.53 -28.10 -12.90
C GLY A 204 14.00 -26.67 -13.07
N GLU A 205 12.68 -26.46 -13.07
CA GLU A 205 12.07 -25.12 -13.13
C GLU A 205 11.77 -24.53 -11.74
N MET A 206 11.50 -23.24 -11.71
CA MET A 206 11.10 -22.50 -10.51
C MET A 206 10.05 -21.45 -10.84
N VAL A 207 9.17 -21.18 -9.88
CA VAL A 207 8.19 -20.10 -9.96
C VAL A 207 8.79 -18.88 -9.28
N CYS A 208 8.88 -17.78 -10.01
CA CYS A 208 9.19 -16.47 -9.49
C CYS A 208 7.89 -15.66 -9.35
N VAL A 209 7.78 -14.94 -8.25
CA VAL A 209 6.64 -14.10 -7.91
C VAL A 209 7.15 -12.70 -7.65
N GLU A 210 6.57 -11.72 -8.32
CA GLU A 210 6.87 -10.30 -8.14
C GLU A 210 5.56 -9.53 -7.93
N LEU A 211 5.53 -8.65 -6.95
CA LEU A 211 4.43 -7.71 -6.74
C LEU A 211 4.98 -6.29 -6.85
N VAL A 212 4.44 -5.55 -7.81
CA VAL A 212 4.81 -4.16 -8.07
C VAL A 212 3.66 -3.25 -7.64
N ALA A 213 4.00 -2.20 -6.89
CA ALA A 213 3.12 -1.10 -6.59
C ALA A 213 3.48 0.08 -7.51
N THR A 214 2.49 0.64 -8.18
CA THR A 214 2.63 1.81 -9.05
C THR A 214 1.62 2.86 -8.61
N ASP A 215 1.99 4.13 -8.59
CA ASP A 215 1.02 5.20 -8.36
C ASP A 215 -0.06 5.25 -9.45
N ARG A 216 -1.12 6.02 -9.22
CA ARG A 216 -2.20 6.18 -10.20
C ARG A 216 -1.74 6.80 -11.51
N ASP A 217 -0.76 7.70 -11.45
CA ASP A 217 -0.25 8.44 -12.60
C ASP A 217 0.86 7.68 -13.38
N GLY A 218 1.32 6.53 -12.86
CA GLY A 218 2.42 5.76 -13.45
C GLY A 218 3.80 6.39 -13.30
N SER A 219 3.92 7.46 -12.52
CA SER A 219 5.16 8.22 -12.34
C SER A 219 6.14 7.56 -11.37
N VAL A 220 5.63 6.79 -10.40
CA VAL A 220 6.41 6.12 -9.37
C VAL A 220 6.01 4.65 -9.33
N GLN A 221 7.01 3.76 -9.41
CA GLN A 221 6.81 2.33 -9.26
C GLN A 221 7.87 1.73 -8.33
N GLY A 222 7.49 0.69 -7.58
CA GLY A 222 8.39 -0.04 -6.68
C GLY A 222 7.98 -1.49 -6.52
N VAL A 223 8.97 -2.38 -6.45
CA VAL A 223 8.76 -3.79 -6.13
C VAL A 223 8.58 -3.92 -4.62
N ILE A 224 7.39 -4.38 -4.19
CA ILE A 224 7.06 -4.54 -2.76
C ILE A 224 7.19 -6.00 -2.30
N PHE A 225 7.22 -6.96 -3.23
CA PHE A 225 7.50 -8.35 -2.93
C PHE A 225 8.24 -9.01 -4.10
N LEU A 226 9.27 -9.80 -3.77
CA LEU A 226 9.98 -10.65 -4.71
C LEU A 226 10.26 -11.99 -4.03
N GLY A 227 9.79 -13.07 -4.63
CA GLY A 227 9.95 -14.43 -4.11
C GLY A 227 10.22 -15.42 -5.22
N SER A 228 10.85 -16.55 -4.88
CA SER A 228 10.95 -17.67 -5.80
C SER A 228 10.88 -19.01 -5.10
N ILE A 229 10.26 -19.99 -5.75
CA ILE A 229 10.04 -21.33 -5.21
C ILE A 229 10.44 -22.35 -6.27
N ARG A 230 11.36 -23.24 -5.92
CA ARG A 230 11.84 -24.31 -6.82
C ARG A 230 10.85 -25.47 -6.89
N TYR A 231 10.84 -26.17 -8.03
CA TYR A 231 10.04 -27.38 -8.23
C TYR A 231 10.18 -28.39 -7.08
N ASP A 232 11.40 -28.68 -6.63
CA ASP A 232 11.65 -29.63 -5.53
C ASP A 232 10.88 -29.30 -4.24
N ALA A 233 10.74 -28.00 -3.93
CA ALA A 233 10.04 -27.55 -2.74
C ALA A 233 8.52 -27.69 -2.91
N LEU A 234 8.00 -27.35 -4.09
CA LEU A 234 6.58 -27.54 -4.43
C LEU A 234 6.20 -29.03 -4.42
N LYS A 235 7.03 -29.87 -5.04
CA LYS A 235 6.82 -31.31 -5.10
C LYS A 235 6.77 -31.94 -3.71
N LYS A 236 7.68 -31.57 -2.80
CA LYS A 236 7.65 -32.07 -1.41
C LYS A 236 6.35 -31.76 -0.68
N VAL A 237 5.77 -30.58 -0.89
CA VAL A 237 4.49 -30.20 -0.27
C VAL A 237 3.32 -30.92 -0.94
N TYR A 238 3.39 -31.12 -2.26
CA TYR A 238 2.38 -31.88 -3.01
C TYR A 238 2.36 -33.35 -2.61
N ASP A 239 3.52 -34.01 -2.54
CA ASP A 239 3.66 -35.42 -2.17
C ASP A 239 3.30 -35.69 -0.70
N ALA A 240 3.28 -34.65 0.15
CA ALA A 240 2.93 -34.74 1.56
C ALA A 240 1.43 -34.50 1.85
N ARG A 241 0.63 -34.16 0.83
CA ARG A 241 -0.84 -34.10 0.91
C ARG A 241 -1.45 -35.46 0.65
#